data_AF-A0A2W4QY96-F1
#
_entry.id   AF-A0A2W4QY96-F1
#
_cell.length_a   1.000
_cell.length_b   1.000
_cell.length_c   1.000
_cell.angle_alpha   90.00
_cell.angle_beta   90.00
_cell.angle_gamma   90.00
#
_symmetry.space_group_name_H-M   'P 1'
#
loop_
_entity.id
_entity.type
_entity.pdbx_description
1 polymer ?
#
loop_
_entity_poly.entity_id
_entity_poly.type
_entity_poly.pdbx_seq_one_letter_code
_entity_poly.pdbx_strand_id
1 'polypeptide(L)'
;MAEAPGDDQRLQFGPLPRFLILYGLLYAAFGVASPYLPAFIETRGISTGQIGLVFATGTAVRLLSAPLAGRIADRWRARREVVAACAVGGATAALLYLLVWDFWAILLVSLVQAVALAPLAPLTDGLAVVLANGPRWGFE
;
A
#
# COMPACT_ATOMS: atom_id res chain seq x y z
N MET A 1 44.03 -32.43 13.40
CA MET A 1 42.72 -33.11 13.27
C MET A 1 41.70 -31.99 13.10
N ALA A 2 41.20 -31.81 11.89
CA ALA A 2 40.45 -30.63 11.47
C ALA A 2 39.04 -30.64 12.06
N GLU A 3 38.67 -29.58 12.76
CA GLU A 3 37.32 -29.35 13.27
C GLU A 3 36.48 -28.77 12.12
N ALA A 4 35.51 -29.55 11.64
CA ALA A 4 34.58 -29.09 10.62
C ALA A 4 33.64 -28.04 11.22
N PRO A 5 33.42 -26.87 10.58
CA PRO A 5 32.40 -25.95 11.03
C PRO A 5 31.03 -26.54 10.77
N GLY A 6 30.34 -26.91 11.85
CA GLY A 6 28.97 -27.37 11.87
C GLY A 6 27.99 -26.25 11.47
N ASP A 7 27.21 -26.53 10.44
CA ASP A 7 25.75 -26.65 10.51
C ASP A 7 24.97 -25.71 11.45
N ASP A 8 25.23 -24.40 11.38
CA ASP A 8 24.32 -23.37 11.95
C ASP A 8 24.12 -22.21 10.97
N GLN A 9 24.07 -22.52 9.68
CA GLN A 9 23.47 -21.65 8.67
C GLN A 9 21.94 -21.71 8.78
N ARG A 10 21.42 -21.54 9.99
CA ARG A 10 20.02 -21.17 10.22
C ARG A 10 19.79 -19.98 9.32
N LEU A 11 18.93 -20.14 8.32
CA LEU A 11 18.47 -19.07 7.46
C LEU A 11 17.97 -17.96 8.37
N GLN A 12 18.85 -17.03 8.76
CA GLN A 12 18.50 -15.76 9.33
C GLN A 12 17.90 -15.01 8.16
N PHE A 13 16.64 -15.33 7.88
CA PHE A 13 15.82 -14.57 6.98
C PHE A 13 15.85 -13.14 7.50
N GLY A 14 16.71 -12.32 6.90
CA GLY A 14 16.78 -10.90 7.18
C GLY A 14 15.42 -10.24 6.90
N PRO A 15 15.31 -8.91 6.94
CA PRO A 15 14.03 -8.25 6.67
C PRO A 15 13.43 -8.57 5.27
N LEU A 16 14.20 -9.15 4.36
CA LEU A 16 13.82 -9.43 2.97
C LEU A 16 12.47 -10.16 2.79
N PRO A 17 12.17 -11.31 3.43
CA PRO A 17 10.91 -11.99 3.18
C PRO A 17 9.68 -11.19 3.63
N ARG A 18 9.83 -10.34 4.67
CA ARG A 18 8.75 -9.44 5.10
C ARG A 18 8.41 -8.42 4.02
N PHE A 19 9.42 -7.87 3.33
CA PHE A 19 9.21 -6.96 2.22
C PHE A 19 8.67 -7.67 0.98
N LEU A 20 9.13 -8.89 0.69
CA LEU A 20 8.57 -9.70 -0.39
C LEU A 20 7.07 -9.98 -0.17
N ILE A 21 6.68 -10.33 1.05
CA ILE A 21 5.28 -10.51 1.41
C ILE A 21 4.52 -9.19 1.30
N LEU A 22 5.07 -8.09 1.83
CA LEU A 22 4.43 -6.77 1.81
C LEU A 22 4.18 -6.29 0.37
N TYR A 23 5.19 -6.31 -0.50
CA TYR A 23 5.05 -5.93 -1.90
C TYR A 23 4.17 -6.91 -2.68
N GLY A 24 4.33 -8.22 -2.42
CA GLY A 24 3.50 -9.25 -3.03
C GLY A 24 2.02 -9.01 -2.76
N LEU A 25 1.65 -8.78 -1.50
CA LEU A 25 0.26 -8.47 -1.11
C LEU A 25 -0.21 -7.13 -1.68
N LEU A 26 0.63 -6.09 -1.62
CA LEU A 26 0.29 -4.76 -2.12
C LEU A 26 -0.06 -4.80 -3.61
N TYR A 27 0.82 -5.39 -4.43
CA TYR A 27 0.61 -5.46 -5.87
C TYR A 27 -0.41 -6.52 -6.29
N ALA A 28 -0.56 -7.63 -5.55
CA ALA A 28 -1.66 -8.56 -5.77
C ALA A 28 -3.02 -7.87 -5.55
N ALA A 29 -3.16 -7.08 -4.47
CA ALA A 29 -4.37 -6.31 -4.21
C ALA A 29 -4.67 -5.30 -5.34
N PHE A 30 -3.65 -4.56 -5.82
CA PHE A 30 -3.82 -3.68 -6.98
C PHE A 30 -4.19 -4.44 -8.25
N GLY A 31 -3.56 -5.59 -8.51
CA GLY A 31 -3.82 -6.41 -9.69
C GLY A 31 -5.24 -6.98 -9.73
N VAL A 32 -5.78 -7.37 -8.58
CA VAL A 32 -7.18 -7.81 -8.44
C VAL A 32 -8.13 -6.62 -8.52
N ALA A 33 -7.82 -5.49 -7.87
CA ALA A 33 -8.75 -4.37 -7.83
C ALA A 33 -8.89 -3.64 -9.18
N SER A 34 -7.81 -3.51 -9.96
CA SER A 34 -7.80 -2.63 -11.14
C SER A 34 -8.82 -3.01 -12.23
N PRO A 35 -9.01 -4.29 -12.62
CA PRO A 35 -10.02 -4.65 -13.60
C PRO A 35 -11.40 -4.89 -12.99
N TYR A 36 -11.48 -5.38 -11.76
CA TYR A 36 -12.76 -5.80 -11.16
C TYR A 36 -13.54 -4.66 -10.52
N LEU A 37 -12.89 -3.66 -9.94
CA LEU A 37 -13.59 -2.59 -9.22
C LEU A 37 -14.47 -1.72 -10.13
N PRO A 38 -14.03 -1.27 -11.32
CA PRO A 38 -14.90 -0.54 -12.25
C PRO A 38 -16.12 -1.37 -12.66
N ALA A 39 -15.90 -2.64 -13.02
CA ALA A 39 -16.97 -3.56 -13.42
C ALA A 39 -17.96 -3.80 -12.26
N PHE A 40 -17.47 -3.96 -11.04
CA PHE A 40 -18.31 -4.08 -9.85
C PHE A 40 -19.18 -2.83 -9.62
N ILE A 41 -18.60 -1.64 -9.73
CA ILE A 41 -19.35 -0.38 -9.58
C ILE A 41 -20.40 -0.25 -10.69
N GLU A 42 -20.09 -0.69 -11.91
CA GLU A 42 -21.05 -0.70 -13.03
C GLU A 42 -22.26 -1.61 -12.72
N THR A 43 -22.06 -2.76 -12.07
CA THR A 43 -23.18 -3.63 -11.64
C THR A 43 -24.14 -2.96 -10.65
N ARG A 44 -23.73 -1.86 -10.01
CA ARG A 44 -24.57 -1.06 -9.11
C ARG A 44 -25.42 -0.02 -9.86
N GLY A 45 -25.39 -0.01 -11.20
CA GLY A 45 -26.14 0.92 -12.04
C GLY A 45 -25.46 2.28 -12.23
N ILE A 46 -24.19 2.40 -11.84
CA ILE A 46 -23.41 3.64 -12.02
C ILE A 46 -22.93 3.72 -13.46
N SER A 47 -23.13 4.86 -14.10
CA SER A 47 -22.74 5.07 -15.50
C SER A 47 -21.22 5.09 -15.69
N THR A 48 -20.73 4.68 -16.86
CA THR A 48 -19.30 4.69 -17.20
C THR A 48 -18.67 6.08 -17.04
N GLY A 49 -19.41 7.16 -17.35
CA GLY A 49 -18.95 8.54 -17.15
C GLY A 49 -18.75 8.89 -15.67
N GLN A 50 -19.66 8.45 -14.80
CA GLN A 50 -19.52 8.60 -13.34
C GLN A 50 -18.38 7.76 -12.78
N ILE A 51 -18.18 6.54 -13.28
CA ILE A 51 -17.02 5.70 -12.95
C ILE A 51 -15.74 6.45 -13.31
N GLY A 52 -15.66 7.00 -14.53
CA GLY A 52 -14.54 7.84 -14.96
C GLY A 52 -14.27 9.00 -13.98
N LEU A 53 -15.32 9.69 -13.52
CA LEU A 53 -15.20 10.77 -12.54
C LEU A 53 -14.67 10.27 -11.18
N VAL A 54 -15.13 9.11 -10.69
CA VAL A 54 -14.63 8.48 -9.45
C VAL A 54 -13.13 8.21 -9.53
N PHE A 55 -12.66 7.59 -10.62
CA PHE A 55 -11.24 7.28 -10.78
C PHE A 55 -10.39 8.53 -11.05
N ALA A 56 -10.91 9.53 -11.78
CA ALA A 56 -10.22 10.79 -12.02
C ALA A 56 -10.03 11.59 -10.72
N THR A 57 -11.10 11.76 -9.94
CA THR A 57 -11.05 12.44 -8.64
C THR A 57 -10.19 11.67 -7.64
N GLY A 58 -10.30 10.34 -7.61
CA GLY A 58 -9.40 9.48 -6.84
C GLY A 58 -7.93 9.75 -7.19
N THR A 59 -7.58 9.77 -8.47
CA THR A 59 -6.21 10.08 -8.93
C THR A 59 -5.74 11.46 -8.47
N ALA A 60 -6.59 12.49 -8.56
CA ALA A 60 -6.27 13.83 -8.07
C ALA A 60 -6.01 13.84 -6.55
N VAL A 61 -6.82 13.13 -5.76
CA VAL A 61 -6.65 13.02 -4.31
C VAL A 61 -5.35 12.28 -3.96
N ARG A 62 -4.98 11.23 -4.71
CA ARG A 62 -3.73 10.49 -4.50
C ARG A 62 -2.50 11.38 -4.62
N LEU A 63 -2.52 12.34 -5.55
CA LEU A 63 -1.43 13.30 -5.77
C LEU A 63 -1.10 14.12 -4.51
N LEU A 64 -2.14 14.48 -3.74
CA LEU A 64 -1.99 15.23 -2.49
C LEU A 64 -1.72 14.31 -1.29
N SER A 65 -2.33 13.13 -1.27
CA SER A 65 -2.30 12.23 -0.11
C SER A 65 -0.92 11.64 0.15
N ALA A 66 -0.19 11.24 -0.90
CA ALA A 66 1.14 10.65 -0.76
C ALA A 66 2.16 11.57 -0.04
N PRO A 67 2.37 12.84 -0.44
CA PRO A 67 3.32 13.72 0.26
C PRO A 67 2.85 14.11 1.67
N LEU A 68 1.54 14.26 1.89
CA LEU A 68 1.00 14.59 3.22
C LEU A 68 1.24 13.47 4.22
N ALA A 69 0.91 12.23 3.85
CA ALA A 69 1.16 11.07 4.70
C ALA A 69 2.67 10.84 4.93
N GLY A 70 3.51 11.09 3.91
CA GLY A 70 4.97 11.08 4.06
C GLY A 70 5.46 12.06 5.13
N ARG A 71 5.00 13.32 5.09
CA ARG A 71 5.33 14.33 6.09
C ARG A 71 4.89 13.94 7.50
N ILE A 72 3.70 13.34 7.64
CA ILE A 72 3.18 12.87 8.94
C ILE A 72 4.05 11.72 9.47
N ALA A 73 4.34 10.73 8.62
CA ALA A 73 5.15 9.57 8.97
C ALA A 73 6.56 9.98 9.42
N ASP A 74 7.17 10.94 8.73
CA ASP A 74 8.50 11.46 9.05
C ASP A 74 8.50 12.29 10.34
N ARG A 75 7.51 13.18 10.52
CA ARG A 75 7.40 14.03 11.71
C ARG A 75 7.25 13.21 12.99
N TRP A 76 6.53 12.09 12.93
CA TRP A 76 6.28 11.23 14.09
C TRP A 76 7.25 10.04 14.19
N ARG A 77 8.20 9.91 13.25
CA ARG A 77 9.10 8.75 13.13
C ARG A 77 8.35 7.41 13.13
N ALA A 78 7.13 7.41 12.59
CA ALA A 78 6.13 6.34 12.71
C ALA A 78 5.81 5.70 11.35
N ARG A 79 6.82 5.54 10.48
CA ARG A 79 6.64 5.08 9.10
C ARG A 79 5.96 3.71 9.02
N ARG A 80 6.31 2.77 9.91
CA ARG A 80 5.72 1.41 9.91
C ARG A 80 4.26 1.45 10.33
N GLU A 81 3.95 2.25 11.35
CA GLU A 81 2.62 2.44 11.91
C GLU A 81 1.70 3.12 10.88
N VAL A 82 2.20 4.13 10.16
CA VAL A 82 1.46 4.80 9.09
C VAL A 82 1.19 3.85 7.93
N VAL A 83 2.17 3.03 7.49
CA VAL A 83 1.94 2.00 6.47
C VAL A 83 0.86 1.01 6.91
N ALA A 84 0.91 0.54 8.16
CA ALA A 84 -0.10 -0.38 8.69
C ALA A 84 -1.50 0.27 8.73
N ALA A 85 -1.60 1.52 9.21
CA ALA A 85 -2.86 2.25 9.25
C ALA A 85 -3.45 2.49 7.84
N CYS A 86 -2.60 2.85 6.88
CA CYS A 86 -2.97 3.00 5.47
C CYS A 86 -3.45 1.67 4.86
N ALA A 87 -2.78 0.55 5.18
CA ALA A 87 -3.16 -0.76 4.67
C ALA A 87 -4.52 -1.22 5.22
N VAL A 88 -4.73 -1.05 6.54
CA VAL A 88 -6.02 -1.33 7.19
C VAL A 88 -7.10 -0.43 6.61
N GLY A 89 -6.85 0.88 6.50
CA GLY A 89 -7.80 1.83 5.92
C GLY A 89 -8.18 1.49 4.47
N GLY A 90 -7.21 1.08 3.65
CA GLY A 90 -7.45 0.64 2.28
C GLY A 90 -8.29 -0.63 2.20
N ALA A 91 -8.02 -1.61 3.07
CA ALA A 91 -8.80 -2.85 3.17
C ALA A 91 -10.22 -2.60 3.68
N THR A 92 -10.39 -1.77 4.72
CA THR A 92 -11.70 -1.37 5.22
C THR A 92 -12.50 -0.65 4.14
N ALA A 93 -11.89 0.29 3.41
CA ALA A 93 -12.57 0.97 2.31
C ALA A 93 -12.95 -0.01 1.18
N ALA A 94 -12.12 -1.01 0.88
CA ALA A 94 -12.47 -2.05 -0.07
C ALA A 94 -13.72 -2.84 0.35
N LEU A 95 -13.85 -3.17 1.65
CA LEU A 95 -15.03 -3.84 2.18
C LEU A 95 -16.28 -2.94 2.18
N LEU A 96 -16.12 -1.63 2.40
CA LEU A 96 -17.24 -0.68 2.37
C LEU A 96 -17.94 -0.60 1.01
N TYR A 97 -17.27 -0.91 -0.11
CA TYR A 97 -17.93 -1.00 -1.42
C TYR A 97 -19.07 -2.02 -1.46
N LEU A 98 -19.02 -3.05 -0.62
CA LEU A 98 -20.08 -4.05 -0.56
C LEU A 98 -21.40 -3.46 -0.04
N LEU A 99 -21.31 -2.40 0.77
CA LEU A 99 -22.40 -1.76 1.51
C LEU A 99 -22.96 -0.49 0.86
N VAL A 100 -22.45 -0.07 -0.29
CA VAL A 100 -22.86 1.19 -0.94
C VAL A 100 -23.37 0.95 -2.37
N TRP A 101 -24.47 1.61 -2.73
CA TRP A 101 -25.09 1.49 -4.06
C TRP A 101 -25.17 2.84 -4.77
N ASP A 102 -25.29 3.93 -4.01
CA ASP A 102 -25.40 5.29 -4.56
C ASP A 102 -24.06 5.84 -5.03
N PHE A 103 -24.10 6.63 -6.11
CA PHE A 103 -22.92 7.28 -6.69
C PHE A 103 -22.09 8.05 -5.65
N TRP A 104 -22.71 8.89 -4.83
CA TRP A 104 -22.01 9.73 -3.86
C TRP A 104 -21.38 8.91 -2.73
N ALA A 105 -22.03 7.83 -2.31
CA ALA A 105 -21.48 6.92 -1.31
C ALA A 105 -20.27 6.16 -1.87
N ILE A 106 -20.37 5.67 -3.11
CA ILE A 106 -19.27 5.04 -3.85
C ILE A 106 -18.11 6.01 -3.99
N LEU A 107 -18.36 7.25 -4.43
CA LEU A 107 -17.35 8.29 -4.55
C LEU A 107 -16.63 8.53 -3.22
N LEU A 108 -17.37 8.69 -2.11
CA LEU A 108 -16.77 8.89 -0.79
C LEU A 108 -15.87 7.72 -0.39
N VAL A 109 -16.35 6.48 -0.56
CA VAL A 109 -15.56 5.27 -0.28
C VAL A 109 -14.30 5.23 -1.17
N SER A 110 -14.42 5.56 -2.45
CA SER A 110 -13.28 5.65 -3.38
C SER A 110 -12.26 6.70 -2.98
N LEU A 111 -12.70 7.87 -2.49
CA LEU A 111 -11.79 8.91 -2.03
C LEU A 111 -11.06 8.48 -0.75
N VAL A 112 -11.76 7.87 0.21
CA VAL A 112 -11.13 7.30 1.41
C VAL A 112 -10.11 6.23 1.03
N GLN A 113 -10.47 5.34 0.11
CA GLN A 113 -9.58 4.32 -0.41
C GLN A 113 -8.35 4.94 -1.10
N ALA A 114 -8.54 5.98 -1.91
CA ALA A 114 -7.47 6.70 -2.59
C ALA A 114 -6.47 7.35 -1.61
N VAL A 115 -6.97 8.00 -0.56
CA VAL A 115 -6.14 8.57 0.52
C VAL A 115 -5.34 7.49 1.22
N ALA A 116 -5.96 6.35 1.52
CA ALA A 116 -5.32 5.26 2.24
C ALA A 116 -4.25 4.53 1.39
N LEU A 117 -4.51 4.30 0.10
CA LEU A 117 -3.61 3.53 -0.78
C LEU A 117 -2.46 4.36 -1.36
N ALA A 118 -2.63 5.68 -1.55
CA ALA A 118 -1.58 6.52 -2.13
C ALA A 118 -0.22 6.46 -1.41
N PRO A 119 -0.15 6.51 -0.07
CA PRO A 119 1.13 6.51 0.65
C PRO A 119 1.80 5.14 0.75
N LEU A 120 1.07 4.04 0.50
CA LEU A 120 1.56 2.69 0.78
C LEU A 120 2.83 2.35 0.00
N ALA A 121 2.84 2.58 -1.30
CA ALA A 121 4.01 2.33 -2.14
C ALA A 121 5.23 3.18 -1.74
N PRO A 122 5.16 4.54 -1.74
CA PRO A 122 6.34 5.35 -1.45
C PRO A 122 6.86 5.20 -0.02
N LEU A 123 6.00 4.96 0.97
CA LEU A 123 6.44 4.70 2.35
C LEU A 123 7.11 3.33 2.47
N THR A 124 6.60 2.31 1.78
CA THR A 124 7.21 0.99 1.75
C THR A 124 8.57 1.02 1.06
N ASP A 125 8.68 1.73 -0.07
CA ASP A 125 9.94 1.96 -0.79
C ASP A 125 10.96 2.67 0.11
N GLY A 126 10.53 3.71 0.84
CA GLY A 126 11.38 4.42 1.79
C GLY A 126 11.90 3.52 2.92
N LEU A 127 11.09 2.61 3.44
CA LEU A 127 11.51 1.61 4.43
C LEU A 127 12.49 0.59 3.83
N ALA A 128 12.25 0.15 2.60
CA ALA A 128 13.13 -0.79 1.90
C ALA A 128 14.53 -0.19 1.66
N VAL A 129 14.60 1.08 1.24
CA VAL A 129 15.86 1.81 1.04
C VAL A 129 16.64 1.97 2.34
N VAL A 130 15.98 2.34 3.44
CA VAL A 130 16.64 2.45 4.76
C VAL A 130 17.28 1.13 5.19
N LEU A 131 16.61 0.01 4.91
CA LEU A 131 17.16 -1.32 5.23
C LEU A 131 18.28 -1.74 4.28
N ALA A 132 18.19 -1.39 3.00
CA ALA A 132 19.25 -1.63 2.03
C ALA A 132 20.53 -0.83 2.38
N ASN A 133 20.36 0.37 2.95
CA ASN A 133 21.42 1.28 3.39
C ASN A 133 21.78 1.15 4.89
N GLY A 134 21.30 0.12 5.60
CA GLY A 134 21.81 -0.24 6.93
C GLY A 134 23.34 -0.45 6.89
N PRO A 135 24.07 -0.34 8.01
CA PRO A 135 25.50 0.02 8.04
C PRO A 135 26.33 -0.83 7.10
N ARG A 136 26.51 -0.33 5.88
CA ARG A 136 27.42 -0.86 4.87
C ARG A 136 28.64 0.05 4.91
N TRP A 137 29.56 -0.37 5.77
CA TRP A 137 31.01 -0.37 5.61
C TRP A 137 31.62 0.81 4.85
N GLY A 138 32.41 1.60 5.58
CA GLY A 138 33.33 2.56 5.01
C GLY A 138 34.18 1.91 3.92
N PHE A 139 34.17 2.55 2.76
CA PHE A 139 35.28 2.44 1.83
C PHE A 139 36.26 3.55 2.24
N GLU A 140 37.24 3.16 3.06
CA GLU A 140 38.58 3.75 2.97
C GLU A 140 39.27 3.22 1.71
#